data_AF-A0A0Z8LFD7-F1
#
_entry.id   AF-A0A0Z8LFD7-F1
#
_cell.length_a   1.000
_cell.length_b   1.000
_cell.length_c   1.000
_cell.angle_alpha   90.00
_cell.angle_beta   90.00
_cell.angle_gamma   90.00
#
_symmetry.space_group_name_H-M   'P 1'
#
loop_
_entity.id
_entity.type
_entity.pdbx_description
1 polymer ?
#
loop_
_entity_poly.entity_id
_entity_poly.type
_entity_poly.pdbx_seq_one_letter_code
_entity_poly.pdbx_strand_id
1 'polypeptide(L)' 'MGVEGEDVFEENGMIQDDYRIHFMEDHLIQLHRGIDEGANCKGYMVWTFIDCWSWLNAYKNRYGLISLDIETQKQTIKK' A
#
# COMPACT_ATOMS: atom_id res chain seq x y z
N MET A 1 3.50 2.63 -5.68
CA MET A 1 2.64 2.12 -4.60
C MET A 1 1.51 1.23 -5.12
N GLY A 2 0.79 1.65 -6.17
CA GLY A 2 -0.16 0.78 -6.86
C GLY A 2 0.55 -0.27 -7.72
N VAL A 3 0.17 -1.54 -7.59
CA VAL A 3 0.75 -2.66 -8.36
C VAL A 3 -0.36 -3.37 -9.13
N GLU A 4 -0.17 -3.52 -10.43
CA GLU A 4 -1.01 -4.37 -11.29
C GLU A 4 -0.51 -5.81 -11.24
N GLY A 5 -1.42 -6.78 -11.17
CA GLY A 5 -1.06 -8.20 -11.10
C GLY A 5 -0.37 -8.57 -9.78
N GLU A 6 -0.85 -8.04 -8.65
CA GLU A 6 -0.27 -8.28 -7.32
C GLU A 6 -0.29 -9.77 -6.89
N ASP A 7 -1.13 -10.58 -7.54
CA ASP A 7 -1.26 -12.03 -7.35
C ASP A 7 0.03 -12.81 -7.59
N VAL A 8 0.95 -12.27 -8.41
CA VAL A 8 2.27 -12.89 -8.61
C VAL A 8 3.13 -12.91 -7.35
N PHE A 9 2.78 -12.11 -6.34
CA PHE A 9 3.45 -12.05 -5.04
C PHE A 9 2.69 -12.83 -3.96
N GLU A 10 1.67 -13.60 -4.31
CA GLU A 10 0.93 -14.40 -3.32
C GLU A 10 1.72 -15.65 -2.90
N GLU A 11 1.87 -15.82 -1.58
CA GLU A 11 2.38 -17.05 -0.98
C GLU A 11 1.46 -17.48 0.17
N ASN A 12 1.00 -18.74 0.13
CA ASN A 12 0.16 -19.33 1.18
C ASN A 12 -1.12 -18.53 1.50
N GLY A 13 -1.74 -17.90 0.50
CA GLY A 13 -2.95 -17.10 0.66
C GLY A 13 -2.72 -15.69 1.21
N MET A 14 -1.47 -15.20 1.21
CA MET A 14 -1.10 -13.85 1.65
C MET A 14 -0.16 -13.20 0.63
N ILE A 15 -0.44 -11.94 0.28
CA ILE A 15 0.43 -11.14 -0.58
C ILE A 15 1.72 -10.78 0.17
N GLN A 16 2.87 -11.11 -0.42
CA GLN A 16 4.18 -10.70 0.04
C GLN A 16 4.46 -9.26 -0.42
N ASP A 17 4.11 -8.30 0.43
CA ASP A 17 4.04 -6.88 0.09
C ASP A 17 5.35 -6.11 0.32
N ASP A 18 6.50 -6.81 0.23
CA ASP A 18 7.81 -6.25 0.53
C ASP A 18 8.11 -4.98 -0.28
N TYR A 19 7.69 -4.92 -1.55
CA TYR A 19 7.90 -3.72 -2.37
C TYR A 19 7.18 -2.47 -1.81
N ARG A 20 6.02 -2.64 -1.14
CA ARG A 20 5.28 -1.53 -0.52
C ARG A 20 5.92 -1.16 0.82
N ILE A 21 6.38 -2.15 1.59
CA ILE A 21 7.16 -1.93 2.81
C ILE A 21 8.40 -1.08 2.50
N HIS A 22 9.24 -1.49 1.56
CA HIS A 22 10.44 -0.76 1.16
C HIS A 22 10.10 0.65 0.67
N PHE A 23 9.05 0.80 -0.16
CA PHE A 23 8.58 2.10 -0.61
C PHE A 23 8.18 3.00 0.56
N MET A 24 7.45 2.47 1.55
CA MET A 24 7.01 3.23 2.72
C MET A 24 8.18 3.60 3.63
N GLU A 25 9.12 2.68 3.86
CA GLU A 25 10.36 2.95 4.59
C GLU A 25 11.14 4.12 3.97
N ASP A 26 11.37 4.08 2.66
CA ASP A 26 12.06 5.15 1.94
C ASP A 26 11.34 6.49 2.08
N HIS A 27 10.00 6.50 2.01
CA HIS A 27 9.21 7.71 2.18
C HIS A 27 9.29 8.26 3.60
N LEU A 28 9.25 7.38 4.61
CA LEU A 28 9.37 7.77 6.01
C LEU A 28 10.76 8.32 6.33
N ILE A 29 11.82 7.79 5.71
CA ILE A 29 13.18 8.33 5.82
C ILE A 29 13.23 9.77 5.28
N GLN A 30 12.67 10.02 4.08
CA GLN A 30 12.64 11.40 3.55
C GLN A 30 11.74 12.33 4.36
N LEU A 31 10.61 11.82 4.85
CA LEU A 31 9.71 12.57 5.72
C LEU A 31 10.42 13.01 7.01
N HIS A 32 11.17 12.09 7.63
CA HIS A 32 11.93 12.37 8.84
C HIS A 32 12.99 13.44 8.60
N ARG A 33 13.73 13.37 7.48
CA ARG A 33 14.69 14.42 7.09
C ARG A 33 14.02 15.79 6.96
N GLY A 34 12.86 15.86 6.31
CA GLY A 34 12.12 17.11 6.21
C GLY A 34 11.70 17.68 7.57
N ILE A 35 11.32 16.81 8.51
CA ILE A 35 11.00 17.21 9.90
C ILE A 35 12.25 17.76 10.60
N ASP A 36 13.40 17.09 10.46
CA ASP A 36 14.68 17.53 11.05
C ASP A 36 15.16 18.87 10.47
N GLU A 37 14.86 19.14 9.20
CA GLU A 37 15.13 20.42 8.53
C GLU A 37 14.12 21.53 8.89
N GLY A 38 13.15 21.24 9.75
CA GLY A 38 12.22 22.22 10.32
C GLY A 38 10.80 22.20 9.72
N ALA A 39 10.46 21.23 8.89
CA ALA A 39 9.08 21.10 8.39
C ALA A 39 8.11 20.78 9.54
N ASN A 40 6.98 21.50 9.60
CA ASN A 40 5.94 21.26 10.59
C ASN A 40 5.01 20.09 10.19
N CYS A 41 5.56 18.89 10.00
CA CYS A 41 4.78 17.69 9.76
C CYS A 41 4.37 17.03 11.08
N LYS A 42 3.10 16.63 11.21
CA LYS A 42 2.54 16.02 12.43
C LYS A 42 1.98 14.62 12.24
N GLY A 43 1.95 14.11 11.01
CA GLY A 43 1.39 12.82 10.73
C GLY A 43 1.60 12.38 9.28
N TYR A 44 1.51 11.08 9.09
CA TYR A 44 1.62 10.41 7.80
C TYR A 44 0.40 9.49 7.65
N MET A 45 -0.40 9.73 6.61
CA MET A 45 -1.60 8.96 6.33
C MET A 45 -1.38 8.17 5.05
N VAL A 46 -1.41 6.84 5.15
CA VAL A 46 -1.21 5.95 4.01
C VAL A 46 -2.46 5.92 3.14
N TRP A 47 -2.24 6.09 1.85
CA TRP A 47 -3.21 5.67 0.84
C TRP A 47 -2.90 4.22 0.43
N THR A 48 -3.69 3.23 0.79
CA THR A 48 -4.96 3.27 1.53
C THR A 48 -5.07 2.06 2.44
N PHE A 49 -6.07 2.04 3.31
CA PHE A 49 -6.30 0.92 4.22
C PHE A 49 -6.60 -0.38 3.47
N ILE A 50 -7.48 -0.33 2.47
CA ILE A 50 -7.98 -1.48 1.71
C ILE A 50 -7.92 -1.19 0.22
N ASP A 51 -7.71 -2.22 -0.60
CA ASP A 51 -7.75 -2.10 -2.05
C ASP A 51 -9.05 -1.42 -2.51
N CYS A 52 -8.89 -0.42 -3.36
CA CYS A 52 -9.96 0.48 -3.76
C CYS A 52 -10.06 0.62 -5.27
N TRP A 53 -11.19 1.15 -5.74
CA TRP A 53 -11.35 1.54 -7.12
C TRP A 53 -10.57 2.81 -7.43
N SER A 54 -9.73 2.77 -8.46
CA SER A 54 -8.96 3.92 -8.95
C SER A 54 -9.50 4.43 -10.28
N TRP A 55 -9.48 5.75 -10.50
CA TRP A 55 -10.13 6.40 -11.65
C TRP A 55 -9.76 5.82 -13.01
N LEU A 56 -8.47 5.67 -13.29
CA LEU A 56 -7.98 5.23 -14.61
C LEU A 56 -7.73 3.72 -14.68
N ASN A 57 -7.57 3.05 -13.52
CA ASN A 57 -7.16 1.64 -13.48
C ASN A 57 -8.23 0.73 -12.87
N ALA A 58 -9.38 1.25 -12.44
CA ALA A 58 -10.35 0.52 -11.65
C ALA A 58 -9.66 -0.26 -10.52
N TYR A 59 -9.85 -1.58 -10.44
CA TYR A 59 -9.19 -2.48 -9.49
C TYR A 59 -7.96 -3.20 -10.05
N LYS A 60 -7.45 -2.80 -11.22
CA LYS A 60 -6.24 -3.42 -11.79
C LYS A 60 -5.04 -3.19 -10.87
N ASN A 61 -4.89 -1.95 -10.41
CA ASN A 61 -3.87 -1.58 -9.44
C ASN A 61 -4.38 -1.81 -8.01
N ARG A 62 -3.58 -2.52 -7.22
CA ARG A 62 -3.79 -2.74 -5.79
C ARG A 62 -2.92 -1.79 -4.98
N TYR A 63 -3.52 -1.11 -4.01
CA TYR A 63 -2.94 -0.01 -3.24
C TYR A 63 -3.05 -0.21 -1.73
N GLY A 64 -3.98 -1.06 -1.29
CA GLY A 64 -4.33 -1.22 0.10
C GLY A 64 -3.33 -2.06 0.85
N LEU A 65 -3.20 -1.79 2.15
CA LEU A 65 -2.54 -2.69 3.10
C LEU A 65 -3.34 -3.99 3.32
N ILE A 66 -4.63 -3.97 2.95
CA ILE A 66 -5.54 -5.10 2.97
C ILE A 66 -5.98 -5.40 1.54
N SER A 67 -5.84 -6.67 1.13
CA SER A 67 -6.38 -7.14 -0.14
C SER A 67 -7.89 -7.33 -0.05
N LEU A 68 -8.59 -6.95 -1.13
CA LEU A 68 -10.04 -7.11 -1.26
C LEU A 68 -10.36 -8.01 -2.45
N ASP A 69 -10.94 -9.16 -2.16
CA ASP A 69 -11.66 -9.95 -3.15
C ASP A 69 -12.99 -9.23 -3.48
N ILE A 70 -13.13 -8.83 -4.74
CA ILE A 70 -14.27 -8.02 -5.20
C ILE A 70 -15.55 -8.84 -5.25
N GLU A 71 -15.46 -10.14 -5.53
CA GLU A 71 -16.62 -11.03 -5.66
C GLU A 71 -17.11 -11.47 -4.28
N THR A 72 -16.19 -11.90 -3.41
CA THR A 72 -16.54 -12.46 -2.10
C THR A 72 -16.54 -11.44 -0.97
N GLN A 73 -16.02 -10.23 -1.22
CA GLN A 73 -15.79 -9.18 -0.21
C GLN A 73 -14.82 -9.62 0.90
N LYS A 74 -14.10 -10.72 0.73
CA LYS A 74 -13.12 -11.22 1.68
C LYS A 74 -11.93 -10.26 1.75
N GLN A 75 -11.54 -9.95 2.98
CA GLN A 75 -10.42 -9.08 3.30
C GLN A 75 -9.27 -9.92 3.85
N THR A 76 -8.07 -9.73 3.30
CA THR A 76 -6.87 -10.43 3.76
C THR A 76 -5.76 -9.42 4.02
N ILE A 77 -5.13 -9.51 5.20
CA ILE A 77 -3.98 -8.66 5.54
C ILE A 77 -2.82 -9.03 4.63
N LYS A 78 -2.13 -8.03 4.10
CA LYS A 78 -0.86 -8.20 3.38
C LYS A 78 0.31 -8.13 4.38
N LYS A 79 1.43 -8.76 4.05
CA LYS A 79 2.65 -8.74 4.89
C LYS A 79 3.09 -7.32 5.24
#